data_AF-A0A2V8FTK8-F1
#
_entry.id   AF-A0A2V8FTK8-F1
#
_cell.length_a   1.000
_cell.length_b   1.000
_cell.length_c   1.000
_cell.angle_alpha   90.00
_cell.angle_beta   90.00
_cell.angle_gamma   90.00
#
_symmetry.space_group_name_H-M   'P 1'
#
loop_
_entity.id
_entity.type
_entity.pdbx_description
1 polymer ?
#
loop_
_entity_poly.entity_id
_entity_poly.type
_entity_poly.pdbx_seq_one_letter_code
_entity_poly.pdbx_strand_id
1 'polypeptide(L)'
;REAAQHPVTVEPELFDFIADAMRYHRDSGGAFDITVGPLMKAWGFFRGEGRMPSDEELAAARHHVGGAHVTLNPMSKTIGFDESGVELDLGGIAKGYAVDRVVELFKRRQIAAALVSAGGSTIYGLGAPPGRDGWDI
;
A
#
# COMPACT_ATOMS: atom_id res chain seq x y z
N ARG A 1 14.58 9.67 -0.33
CA ARG A 1 14.14 10.70 -1.30
C ARG A 1 15.05 10.71 -2.54
N GLU A 2 15.48 9.53 -3.01
CA GLU A 2 16.40 9.39 -4.15
C GLU A 2 15.66 9.15 -5.46
N ALA A 3 14.48 8.54 -5.40
CA ALA A 3 13.67 8.18 -6.58
C ALA A 3 13.30 9.39 -7.47
N ALA A 4 13.27 10.60 -6.92
CA ALA A 4 13.05 11.85 -7.66
C ALA A 4 14.31 12.41 -8.34
N GLN A 5 15.49 11.92 -7.95
CA GLN A 5 16.78 12.35 -8.53
C GLN A 5 17.21 11.37 -9.62
N HIS A 6 16.99 10.08 -9.40
CA HIS A 6 17.21 9.01 -10.36
C HIS A 6 16.36 7.80 -9.99
N PRO A 7 16.09 6.88 -10.94
CA PRO A 7 15.45 5.61 -10.62
C PRO A 7 16.22 4.85 -9.53
N VAL A 8 15.50 4.27 -8.58
CA VAL A 8 16.05 3.51 -7.46
C VAL A 8 15.69 2.05 -7.63
N THR A 9 16.70 1.17 -7.67
CA THR A 9 16.50 -0.27 -7.64
C THR A 9 15.95 -0.68 -6.27
N VAL A 10 14.90 -1.51 -6.28
CA VAL A 10 14.30 -2.05 -5.06
C VAL A 10 14.28 -3.57 -5.12
N GLU A 11 14.03 -4.19 -3.97
CA GLU A 11 13.82 -5.64 -3.90
C GLU A 11 12.65 -6.06 -4.81
N PRO A 12 12.73 -7.22 -5.50
CA PRO A 12 11.68 -7.68 -6.40
C PRO A 12 10.31 -7.75 -5.73
N GLU A 13 10.24 -8.19 -4.47
CA GLU A 13 9.01 -8.27 -3.70
C GLU A 13 8.36 -6.90 -3.49
N LEU A 14 9.17 -5.88 -3.16
CA LEU A 14 8.68 -4.51 -3.00
C LEU A 14 8.24 -3.91 -4.34
N PHE A 15 8.98 -4.19 -5.42
CA PHE A 15 8.60 -3.75 -6.76
C PHE A 15 7.23 -4.32 -7.15
N ASP A 16 7.04 -5.63 -7.00
CA ASP A 16 5.82 -6.31 -7.39
C ASP A 16 4.63 -5.81 -6.54
N PHE A 17 4.84 -5.58 -5.24
CA PHE A 17 3.84 -5.00 -4.36
C PHE A 17 3.42 -3.58 -4.78
N ILE A 18 4.37 -2.72 -5.12
CA ILE A 18 4.08 -1.36 -5.62
C ILE A 18 3.42 -1.41 -6.99
N ALA A 19 3.83 -2.33 -7.87
CA ALA A 19 3.21 -2.53 -9.17
C ALA A 19 1.72 -2.94 -9.04
N ASP A 20 1.39 -3.81 -8.08
CA ASP A 20 0.01 -4.16 -7.76
C ASP A 20 -0.79 -2.97 -7.21
N ALA A 21 -0.21 -2.18 -6.31
CA ALA A 21 -0.85 -0.96 -5.82
C ALA A 21 -1.14 0.04 -6.95
N MET A 22 -0.20 0.21 -7.89
CA MET A 22 -0.38 1.06 -9.07
C MET A 22 -1.40 0.49 -10.06
N ARG A 23 -1.58 -0.84 -10.10
CA ARG A 23 -2.67 -1.46 -10.85
C ARG A 23 -4.02 -1.14 -10.22
N TYR A 24 -4.17 -1.29 -8.89
CA TYR A 24 -5.41 -0.91 -8.19
C TYR A 24 -5.72 0.59 -8.33
N HIS A 25 -4.69 1.44 -8.38
CA HIS A 25 -4.88 2.86 -8.69
C HIS A 25 -5.55 3.07 -10.05
N ARG A 26 -5.05 2.42 -11.10
CA ARG A 26 -5.65 2.50 -12.45
C ARG A 26 -7.06 1.90 -12.49
N ASP A 27 -7.24 0.71 -11.92
CA ASP A 27 -8.51 -0.03 -11.95
C ASP A 27 -9.63 0.73 -11.20
N SER A 28 -9.27 1.52 -10.19
CA SER A 28 -10.18 2.37 -9.42
C SER A 28 -10.38 3.78 -10.00
N GLY A 29 -9.77 4.09 -11.15
CA GLY A 29 -9.82 5.45 -11.72
C GLY A 29 -9.17 6.52 -10.83
N GLY A 30 -8.19 6.13 -10.01
CA GLY A 30 -7.49 7.01 -9.08
C GLY A 30 -8.14 7.17 -7.70
N ALA A 31 -9.25 6.48 -7.42
CA ALA A 31 -9.89 6.54 -6.11
C ALA A 31 -9.03 5.89 -5.00
N PHE A 32 -8.31 4.82 -5.32
CA PHE A 32 -7.21 4.30 -4.50
C PHE A 32 -5.90 4.89 -5.04
N ASP A 33 -5.10 5.54 -4.21
CA ASP A 33 -3.83 6.12 -4.64
C ASP A 33 -2.81 6.02 -3.51
N ILE A 34 -1.70 5.33 -3.76
CA ILE A 34 -0.61 5.21 -2.79
C ILE A 34 0.30 6.43 -2.77
N THR A 35 0.16 7.40 -3.68
CA THR A 35 0.95 8.64 -3.69
C THR A 35 0.40 9.72 -2.75
N VAL A 36 -0.63 9.41 -1.96
CA VAL A 36 -1.30 10.35 -1.03
C VAL A 36 -0.46 10.75 0.19
N GLY A 37 0.79 10.30 0.30
CA GLY A 37 1.70 10.64 1.40
C GLY A 37 1.78 12.15 1.72
N PRO A 38 1.88 13.06 0.73
CA PRO A 38 1.88 14.51 0.97
C PRO A 38 0.59 15.01 1.64
N LEU A 39 -0.57 14.49 1.22
CA LEU A 39 -1.85 14.80 1.85
C LEU A 39 -1.92 14.25 3.28
N MET A 40 -1.48 13.01 3.50
CA MET A 40 -1.44 12.40 4.84
C MET A 40 -0.57 13.22 5.81
N LYS A 41 0.53 13.81 5.33
CA LYS A 41 1.36 14.75 6.08
C LYS A 41 0.67 16.08 6.35
N ALA A 42 0.01 16.67 5.34
CA ALA A 42 -0.72 17.92 5.50
C ALA A 42 -1.80 17.80 6.59
N TRP A 43 -2.54 16.69 6.59
CA TRP A 43 -3.55 16.37 7.62
C TRP A 43 -2.98 15.97 8.98
N GLY A 44 -1.66 15.83 9.12
CA GLY A 44 -1.01 15.52 10.40
C GLY A 44 -1.20 14.07 10.87
N PHE A 45 -1.65 13.15 10.01
CA PHE A 45 -1.93 11.77 10.41
C PHE A 45 -0.68 11.02 10.87
N PHE A 46 0.49 11.32 10.31
CA PHE A 46 1.75 10.73 10.78
C PHE A 46 2.20 11.21 12.16
N ARG A 47 1.61 12.28 12.70
CA ARG A 47 1.92 12.83 14.03
C ARG A 47 0.90 12.43 15.10
N GLY A 48 -0.17 11.72 14.72
CA GLY A 48 -1.18 11.19 15.65
C GLY A 48 -2.20 12.19 16.19
N GLU A 49 -1.95 13.50 16.07
CA GLU A 49 -2.86 14.54 16.57
C GLU A 49 -3.95 14.93 15.57
N GLY A 50 -3.67 14.77 14.26
CA GLY A 50 -4.54 15.27 13.19
C GLY A 50 -4.64 16.81 13.21
N ARG A 51 -4.82 17.42 12.03
CA ARG A 51 -5.14 18.85 11.96
C ARG A 51 -5.95 19.15 10.71
N MET A 52 -6.59 20.31 10.69
CA MET A 52 -7.18 20.87 9.48
C MET A 52 -6.12 21.71 8.75
N PRO A 53 -5.61 21.28 7.58
CA PRO A 53 -4.75 22.10 6.74
C PRO A 53 -5.52 23.23 6.07
N SER A 54 -4.83 24.30 5.68
CA SER A 54 -5.41 25.36 4.86
C SER A 54 -5.61 24.91 3.41
N ASP A 55 -6.45 25.64 2.66
CA ASP A 55 -6.66 25.36 1.24
C ASP A 55 -5.36 25.47 0.43
N GLU A 56 -4.46 26.39 0.80
CA GLU A 56 -3.14 26.55 0.18
C GLU A 56 -2.24 25.34 0.46
N GLU A 57 -2.22 24.84 1.70
CA GLU A 57 -1.46 23.63 2.06
C GLU A 57 -1.99 22.40 1.32
N LEU A 58 -3.31 22.28 1.19
CA LEU A 58 -3.94 21.19 0.44
C LEU A 58 -3.66 21.27 -1.06
N ALA A 59 -3.72 22.46 -1.64
CA ALA A 59 -3.41 22.67 -3.05
C ALA A 59 -1.93 22.32 -3.35
N ALA A 60 -1.01 22.77 -2.50
CA ALA A 60 0.40 22.43 -2.61
C ALA A 60 0.65 20.93 -2.47
N ALA A 61 0.03 20.27 -1.47
CA ALA A 61 0.17 18.84 -1.28
C ALA A 61 -0.40 18.03 -2.46
N ARG A 62 -1.53 18.46 -3.03
CA ARG A 62 -2.18 17.79 -4.16
C ARG A 62 -1.34 17.84 -5.44
N HIS A 63 -0.48 18.85 -5.60
CA HIS A 63 0.42 18.93 -6.74
C HIS A 63 1.32 17.69 -6.86
N HIS A 64 1.68 17.09 -5.72
CA HIS A 64 2.60 15.96 -5.61
C HIS A 64 1.90 14.59 -5.60
N VAL A 65 0.59 14.55 -5.87
CA VAL A 65 -0.25 13.34 -5.75
C VAL A 65 -0.77 12.95 -7.12
N GLY A 66 -0.56 11.70 -7.46
CA GLY A 66 -1.07 11.07 -8.68
C GLY A 66 -0.13 9.99 -9.17
N GLY A 67 -0.70 8.87 -9.63
CA GLY A 67 0.09 7.78 -10.17
C GLY A 67 0.91 8.13 -11.42
N ALA A 68 0.59 9.24 -12.10
CA ALA A 68 1.38 9.76 -13.24
C ALA A 68 2.82 10.13 -12.85
N HIS A 69 3.04 10.51 -11.60
CA HIS A 69 4.35 10.86 -11.08
C HIS A 69 5.24 9.66 -10.79
N VAL A 70 4.73 8.42 -10.91
CA VAL A 70 5.45 7.19 -10.56
C VAL A 70 5.79 6.39 -11.80
N THR A 71 7.08 6.22 -12.06
CA THR A 71 7.59 5.36 -13.13
C THR A 71 8.09 4.03 -12.56
N LEU A 72 7.60 2.92 -13.12
CA LEU A 72 8.03 1.56 -12.77
C LEU A 72 8.74 0.92 -13.96
N ASN A 73 9.96 0.43 -13.75
CA ASN A 73 10.67 -0.38 -14.74
C ASN A 73 10.77 -1.84 -14.27
N PRO A 74 9.99 -2.77 -14.87
CA PRO A 74 9.97 -4.16 -14.44
C PRO A 74 11.24 -4.94 -14.79
N MET A 75 12.00 -4.51 -15.81
CA MET A 75 13.23 -5.17 -16.22
C MET A 75 14.37 -4.91 -15.23
N SER A 76 14.52 -3.67 -14.78
CA SER A 76 15.55 -3.27 -13.82
C SER A 76 15.07 -3.27 -12.36
N LYS A 77 13.77 -3.53 -12.11
CA LYS A 77 13.12 -3.42 -10.80
C LYS A 77 13.39 -2.06 -10.13
N THR A 78 13.27 -0.98 -10.91
CA THR A 78 13.49 0.39 -10.44
C THR A 78 12.21 1.19 -10.34
N ILE A 79 12.15 2.08 -9.35
CA ILE A 79 11.08 3.04 -9.13
C ILE A 79 11.66 4.46 -9.26
N GLY A 80 11.00 5.31 -10.04
CA GLY A 80 11.36 6.71 -10.20
C GLY A 80 10.17 7.62 -9.97
N PHE A 81 10.45 8.84 -9.50
CA PHE A 81 9.49 9.94 -9.40
C PHE A 81 9.92 11.07 -10.33
N ASP A 82 8.97 11.72 -10.99
CA ASP A 82 9.27 12.88 -11.84
C ASP A 82 9.42 14.20 -11.06
N GLU A 83 9.03 14.21 -9.80
CA GLU A 83 9.21 15.34 -8.88
C GLU A 83 9.59 14.93 -7.46
N SER A 84 10.18 15.86 -6.70
CA SER A 84 10.72 15.60 -5.36
C SER A 84 9.67 15.53 -4.24
N GLY A 85 8.46 16.02 -4.51
CA GLY A 85 7.37 16.05 -3.53
C GLY A 85 6.58 14.74 -3.42
N VAL A 86 6.75 13.80 -4.35
CA VAL A 86 6.04 12.52 -4.34
C VAL A 86 6.44 11.69 -3.12
N GLU A 87 5.44 11.21 -2.39
CA GLU A 87 5.66 10.31 -1.27
C GLU A 87 4.61 9.20 -1.26
N LEU A 88 5.07 7.96 -1.11
CA LEU A 88 4.21 6.79 -1.07
C LEU A 88 3.70 6.52 0.35
N ASP A 89 2.39 6.35 0.50
CA ASP A 89 1.73 5.77 1.65
C ASP A 89 1.07 4.45 1.25
N LEU A 90 1.50 3.35 1.87
CA LEU A 90 1.00 2.01 1.61
C LEU A 90 -0.06 1.57 2.64
N GLY A 91 -0.51 2.48 3.51
CA GLY A 91 -1.40 2.16 4.64
C GLY A 91 -2.73 1.54 4.21
N GLY A 92 -3.22 1.91 3.03
CA GLY A 92 -4.45 1.38 2.44
C GLY A 92 -4.37 -0.07 1.95
N ILE A 93 -3.18 -0.67 1.81
CA ILE A 93 -3.01 -2.01 1.22
C ILE A 93 -2.01 -2.91 1.96
N ALA A 94 -1.07 -2.35 2.72
CA ALA A 94 0.00 -3.09 3.39
C ALA A 94 -0.49 -4.16 4.38
N LYS A 95 -1.60 -3.92 5.09
CA LYS A 95 -2.18 -4.94 5.99
C LYS A 95 -2.65 -6.17 5.23
N GLY A 96 -3.32 -5.98 4.09
CA GLY A 96 -3.77 -7.08 3.23
C GLY A 96 -2.59 -7.91 2.74
N TYR A 97 -1.55 -7.22 2.24
CA TYR A 97 -0.30 -7.87 1.83
C TYR A 97 0.33 -8.71 2.94
N ALA A 98 0.45 -8.17 4.16
CA ALA A 98 1.01 -8.89 5.29
C ALA A 98 0.19 -10.14 5.65
N VAL A 99 -1.15 -10.03 5.63
CA VAL A 99 -2.05 -11.17 5.85
C VAL A 99 -1.83 -12.23 4.78
N ASP A 100 -1.73 -11.85 3.50
CA ASP A 100 -1.48 -12.78 2.40
C ASP A 100 -0.14 -13.52 2.56
N ARG A 101 0.93 -12.84 2.98
CA ARG A 101 2.24 -13.46 3.27
C ARG A 101 2.17 -14.47 4.41
N VAL A 102 1.42 -14.18 5.47
CA VAL A 102 1.20 -15.12 6.59
C VAL A 102 0.43 -16.35 6.13
N VAL A 103 -0.64 -16.16 5.35
CA VAL A 103 -1.44 -17.26 4.79
C VAL A 103 -0.60 -18.14 3.88
N GLU A 104 0.24 -17.54 3.04
CA GLU A 104 1.14 -18.29 2.16
C GLU A 104 2.15 -19.10 2.97
N LEU A 105 2.71 -18.54 4.05
CA LEU A 105 3.55 -19.27 4.98
C LEU A 105 2.81 -20.47 5.59
N PHE A 106 1.57 -20.28 6.03
CA PHE A 106 0.75 -21.36 6.59
C PHE A 106 0.50 -22.48 5.57
N LYS A 107 0.16 -22.13 4.33
CA LYS A 107 0.02 -23.10 3.24
C LYS A 107 1.31 -23.89 3.01
N ARG A 108 2.48 -23.23 2.98
CA ARG A 108 3.79 -23.90 2.86
C ARG A 108 4.11 -24.81 4.04
N ARG A 109 3.57 -24.53 5.22
CA ARG A 109 3.69 -25.36 6.43
C ARG A 109 2.58 -26.40 6.56
N GLN A 110 1.75 -26.58 5.53
CA GLN A 110 0.64 -27.54 5.49
C GLN A 110 -0.38 -27.33 6.62
N ILE A 111 -0.53 -26.10 7.10
CA ILE A 111 -1.59 -25.72 8.03
C ILE A 111 -2.90 -25.66 7.24
N ALA A 112 -3.85 -26.52 7.60
CA ALA A 112 -5.10 -26.70 6.86
C ALA A 112 -6.16 -25.64 7.16
N ALA A 113 -6.16 -25.06 8.36
CA ALA A 113 -7.13 -24.06 8.78
C ALA A 113 -6.51 -23.00 9.70
N ALA A 114 -6.81 -21.72 9.45
CA ALA A 114 -6.40 -20.60 10.29
C ALA A 114 -7.28 -19.36 10.03
N LEU A 115 -7.47 -18.53 11.06
CA LEU A 115 -8.03 -17.18 10.92
C LEU A 115 -6.91 -16.17 11.19
N VAL A 116 -6.54 -15.39 10.18
CA VAL A 116 -5.52 -14.34 10.30
C VAL A 116 -6.21 -13.00 10.33
N SER A 117 -5.91 -12.19 11.36
CA SER A 117 -6.48 -10.84 11.51
C SER A 117 -5.38 -9.83 11.80
N ALA A 118 -5.40 -8.70 11.10
CA ALA A 118 -4.52 -7.56 11.31
C ALA A 118 -5.35 -6.30 11.61
N GLY A 119 -5.24 -5.80 12.84
CA GLY A 119 -5.88 -4.54 13.26
C GLY A 119 -7.41 -4.55 13.13
N GLY A 120 -8.05 -5.72 13.29
CA GLY A 120 -9.52 -5.90 13.32
C GLY A 120 -10.26 -5.56 12.01
N SER A 121 -9.56 -5.14 10.97
CA SER A 121 -10.14 -4.63 9.71
C SER A 121 -9.69 -5.41 8.48
N THR A 122 -8.66 -6.23 8.62
CA THR A 122 -8.13 -7.07 7.54
C THR A 122 -8.09 -8.51 8.04
N ILE A 123 -8.92 -9.36 7.46
CA ILE A 123 -9.15 -10.72 7.93
C ILE A 123 -9.06 -11.69 6.75
N TYR A 124 -8.44 -12.85 6.97
CA TYR A 124 -8.39 -13.95 6.02
C TYR A 124 -8.71 -15.27 6.72
N GLY A 125 -9.74 -15.96 6.24
CA GLY A 125 -10.08 -17.33 6.64
C GLY A 125 -9.43 -18.35 5.71
N LEU A 126 -8.43 -19.07 6.21
CA LEU A 126 -7.86 -20.26 5.56
C LEU A 126 -8.65 -21.48 6.03
N GLY A 127 -9.23 -22.23 5.09
CA GLY A 127 -10.05 -23.42 5.40
C GLY A 127 -11.24 -23.09 6.31
N ALA A 128 -11.78 -24.13 6.96
CA ALA A 128 -12.84 -24.01 7.95
C ALA A 128 -12.34 -24.48 9.33
N PRO A 129 -12.82 -23.89 10.45
CA PRO A 129 -12.47 -24.36 11.77
C PRO A 129 -13.10 -25.75 12.05
N PRO A 130 -12.54 -26.53 13.01
CA PRO A 130 -13.04 -27.87 13.30
C PRO A 130 -14.54 -27.90 13.63
N GLY A 131 -15.29 -28.74 12.93
CA GLY A 131 -16.73 -28.93 13.17
C GLY A 131 -17.63 -27.81 12.66
N ARG A 132 -17.13 -26.91 11.79
CA ARG A 132 -17.92 -25.85 11.13
C ARG A 132 -17.61 -25.78 9.64
N ASP A 133 -18.52 -25.15 8.89
CA ASP A 133 -18.35 -24.94 7.44
C ASP A 133 -17.54 -23.67 7.11
N GLY A 134 -17.32 -22.79 8.10
CA GLY A 134 -16.60 -21.54 7.92
C GLY A 134 -16.26 -20.84 9.24
N TRP A 135 -15.45 -19.80 9.14
CA TRP A 135 -15.15 -18.89 10.25
C TRP A 135 -16.29 -17.89 10.42
N ASP A 136 -16.73 -17.67 11.66
CA ASP A 136 -17.66 -16.59 12.00
C ASP A 136 -16.86 -15.30 12.17
N ILE A 137 -17.13 -14.29 11.33
CA ILE A 137 -16.41 -13.01 11.25
C ILE A 137 -17.39 -11.86 11.47
#